data_AF-A0A9E4J067-F1
#
_entry.id   AF-A0A9E4J067-F1
#
_cell.length_a   1.000
_cell.length_b   1.000
_cell.length_c   1.000
_cell.angle_alpha   90.00
_cell.angle_beta   90.00
_cell.angle_gamma   90.00
#
_symmetry.space_group_name_H-M   'P 1'
#
loop_
_entity.id
_entity.type
_entity.pdbx_description
1 polymer ?
#
loop_
_entity_poly.entity_id
_entity_poly.type
_entity_poly.pdbx_seq_one_letter_code
_entity_poly.pdbx_strand_id
1 'polypeptide(L)' 'MQVVADRAFTSRSTLQRIEAGDHRVGMGIYAAVMHALGLLDGLGEVADWRRDAFGQALATAELPKRVRPRR' A
#
# COMPACT_ATOMS: atom_id res chain seq x y z
N MET A 1 13.84 -7.41 15.59
CA MET A 1 12.44 -6.92 15.59
C MET A 1 12.05 -6.06 16.78
N GLN A 2 12.54 -6.27 18.03
CA GLN A 2 12.13 -5.42 19.17
C GLN A 2 12.33 -3.92 18.91
N VAL A 3 13.49 -3.54 18.40
CA VAL A 3 13.83 -2.13 18.13
C VAL A 3 12.83 -1.43 17.19
N VAL A 4 12.31 -2.15 16.19
CA VAL A 4 11.31 -1.59 15.26
C VAL A 4 9.96 -1.44 15.96
N ALA A 5 9.55 -2.45 16.73
CA ALA A 5 8.32 -2.40 17.51
C ALA A 5 8.35 -1.23 18.52
N ASP A 6 9.46 -1.05 19.22
CA ASP A 6 9.64 0.04 20.19
C ASP A 6 9.59 1.42 19.49
N ARG A 7 10.27 1.58 18.34
CA ARG A 7 10.25 2.83 17.54
C ARG A 7 8.89 3.15 16.95
N ALA A 8 8.10 2.12 16.63
CA ALA A 8 6.74 2.25 16.13
C ALA A 8 5.68 2.32 17.24
N PHE A 9 6.09 2.41 18.51
CA PHE A 9 5.21 2.44 19.67
C PHE A 9 4.20 1.28 19.70
N THR A 10 4.65 0.07 19.33
CA THR A 10 3.82 -1.13 19.24
C THR A 10 4.50 -2.35 19.86
N SER A 11 3.79 -3.48 19.91
CA SER A 11 4.33 -4.76 20.42
C SER A 11 4.95 -5.61 19.32
N ARG A 12 5.86 -6.52 19.68
CA ARG A 12 6.36 -7.56 18.75
C ARG A 12 5.24 -8.38 18.13
N SER A 13 4.20 -8.72 18.92
CA SER A 13 3.06 -9.50 18.42
C SER A 13 2.27 -8.74 17.35
N THR A 14 2.12 -7.42 17.48
CA THR A 14 1.46 -6.59 16.47
C THR A 14 2.33 -6.45 15.22
N LEU A 15 3.66 -6.30 15.38
CA LEU A 15 4.59 -6.27 14.24
C LEU A 15 4.55 -7.59 13.45
N GLN A 16 4.48 -8.74 14.12
CA GLN A 16 4.32 -10.04 13.44
C GLN A 16 3.01 -10.16 12.68
N ARG A 17 1.91 -9.62 13.22
CA ARG A 17 0.62 -9.58 12.51
C ARG A 17 0.69 -8.71 11.25
N ILE A 18 1.40 -7.58 11.31
CA ILE A 18 1.66 -6.72 10.16
C ILE A 18 2.46 -7.46 9.09
N GLU A 19 3.53 -8.17 9.47
CA GLU A 19 4.33 -8.98 8.54
C GLU A 19 3.51 -10.12 7.90
N ALA A 20 2.55 -10.68 8.64
CA ALA A 20 1.60 -11.67 8.13
C ALA A 20 0.50 -11.06 7.24
N GLY A 21 0.46 -9.74 7.06
CA GLY A 21 -0.56 -9.05 6.26
C GLY A 21 -1.94 -8.98 6.92
N ASP A 22 -2.01 -9.01 8.25
CA ASP A 22 -3.28 -8.93 8.97
C ASP A 22 -3.93 -7.54 8.81
N HIS A 23 -4.98 -7.48 7.99
CA HIS A 23 -5.79 -6.29 7.73
C HIS A 23 -6.59 -5.79 8.95
N ARG A 24 -6.69 -6.57 10.03
CA ARG A 24 -7.36 -6.14 11.27
C ARG A 24 -6.49 -5.20 12.11
N VAL A 25 -5.20 -5.08 11.80
CA VAL A 25 -4.34 -4.10 12.45
C VAL A 25 -4.66 -2.71 11.89
N GLY A 26 -4.91 -1.74 12.78
CA GLY A 26 -5.27 -0.39 12.38
C GLY A 26 -4.19 0.26 11.51
N MET A 27 -4.62 1.00 10.48
CA MET A 27 -3.73 1.62 9.49
C MET A 27 -2.71 2.59 10.11
N GLY A 28 -3.06 3.25 11.23
CA GLY A 28 -2.13 4.09 11.97
C GLY A 28 -0.90 3.34 12.50
N ILE A 29 -1.04 2.06 12.85
CA ILE A 29 0.09 1.23 13.30
C ILE A 29 0.96 0.83 12.10
N TYR A 30 0.35 0.51 10.95
CA TYR A 30 1.11 0.30 9.71
C TYR A 30 1.94 1.55 9.36
N ALA A 31 1.36 2.73 9.42
CA ALA A 31 2.05 3.99 9.17
C ALA A 31 3.20 4.24 10.17
N ALA A 32 3.00 3.95 11.46
CA ALA A 32 4.04 4.08 12.48
C ALA A 32 5.23 3.12 12.24
N VAL A 33 4.95 1.88 11.83
CA VAL A 33 5.99 0.91 11.46
C VAL A 33 6.74 1.37 10.21
N MET A 34 6.04 1.84 9.18
CA MET A 34 6.69 2.39 7.98
C MET A 34 7.55 3.60 8.31
N HIS A 35 7.08 4.50 9.19
CA HIS A 35 7.87 5.63 9.67
C HIS A 35 9.15 5.19 10.39
N ALA A 36 9.05 4.21 11.30
CA ALA A 36 10.22 3.67 12.01
C ALA A 36 11.26 3.02 11.08
N LEU A 37 10.85 2.60 9.88
CA LEU A 37 11.70 2.02 8.84
C LEU A 37 12.15 3.03 7.77
N GLY A 38 11.70 4.29 7.83
CA GLY A 38 11.99 5.30 6.80
C GLY A 38 11.23 5.09 5.49
N LEU A 39 10.11 4.36 5.51
CA LEU A 39 9.28 4.01 4.35
C LEU A 39 7.97 4.80 4.29
N LEU A 40 7.79 5.82 5.12
CA LEU A 40 6.51 6.55 5.25
C LEU A 40 6.09 7.21 3.93
N ASP A 41 7.03 7.78 3.18
CA ASP A 41 6.73 8.47 1.91
C ASP A 41 6.12 7.51 0.87
N GLY A 42 6.57 6.24 0.88
CA GLY A 42 6.03 5.21 -0.01
C GLY A 42 4.57 4.88 0.24
N LEU A 43 4.04 5.11 1.46
CA LEU A 43 2.65 4.82 1.80
C LEU A 43 1.66 5.66 0.97
N GLY A 44 2.02 6.90 0.65
CA GLY A 44 1.20 7.76 -0.22
C GLY A 44 1.17 7.29 -1.67
N GLU A 45 2.19 6.55 -2.10
CA GLU A 45 2.35 6.06 -3.47
C GLU A 45 1.75 4.66 -3.69
N VAL A 46 1.41 3.93 -2.62
CA VAL A 46 0.89 2.55 -2.69
C VAL A 46 -0.36 2.45 -3.57
N ALA A 47 -1.23 3.47 -3.53
CA ALA A 47 -2.47 3.50 -4.30
C ALA A 47 -2.37 4.32 -5.60
N ASP A 48 -1.15 4.71 -6.03
CA ASP A 48 -0.99 5.42 -7.29
C ASP A 48 -1.24 4.48 -8.48
N TRP A 49 -2.35 4.71 -9.19
CA TRP A 49 -2.72 3.95 -10.39
C TRP A 49 -1.61 3.91 -11.44
N ARG A 50 -0.75 4.95 -11.51
CA ARG A 50 0.37 5.01 -12.45
C ARG A 50 1.42 3.94 -12.18
N ARG A 51 1.43 3.36 -10.98
CA ARG A 51 2.33 2.30 -10.55
C ARG A 51 1.67 0.92 -10.56
N ASP A 52 0.35 0.86 -10.77
CA ASP A 52 -0.38 -0.39 -10.91
C ASP A 52 -0.39 -0.86 -12.38
N ALA A 53 0.67 -1.56 -12.78
CA ALA A 53 0.79 -2.08 -14.14
C ALA A 53 -0.32 -3.08 -14.50
N PHE A 54 -0.81 -3.84 -13.52
CA PHE A 54 -1.88 -4.81 -13.75
C PHE A 54 -3.22 -4.11 -13.95
N GLY A 55 -3.57 -3.15 -13.10
CA GLY A 55 -4.75 -2.31 -13.26
C GLY A 55 -4.74 -1.53 -14.57
N GLN A 56 -3.58 -1.01 -14.99
CA GLN A 56 -3.42 -0.37 -16.30
C GLN A 56 -3.66 -1.32 -17.47
N ALA A 57 -3.13 -2.54 -17.40
CA ALA A 57 -3.36 -3.55 -18.43
C ALA A 57 -4.84 -3.92 -18.53
N LEU A 58 -5.52 -4.09 -17.39
CA LEU A 58 -6.96 -4.37 -17.34
C LEU A 58 -7.77 -3.21 -17.93
N ALA A 59 -7.50 -1.98 -17.51
CA ALA A 59 -8.17 -0.79 -18.03
C ALA A 59 -7.94 -0.62 -19.54
N THR A 60 -6.75 -0.94 -20.04
CA THR A 60 -6.44 -0.91 -21.47
C THR A 60 -7.23 -1.98 -22.24
N ALA A 61 -7.39 -3.17 -21.67
CA ALA A 61 -8.15 -4.25 -22.28
C ALA A 61 -9.65 -3.94 -22.38
N GLU A 62 -10.18 -3.13 -21.45
CA GLU A 62 -11.58 -2.68 -21.46
C GLU A 62 -11.85 -1.54 -22.45
N LEU A 63 -10.82 -0.90 -23.02
CA LEU A 63 -11.01 0.21 -23.95
C LEU A 63 -11.77 -0.24 -25.21
N PRO A 64 -12.68 0.60 -25.74
CA PRO A 64 -13.37 0.31 -26.99
C PRO A 64 -12.38 0.18 -28.16
N LYS A 65 -12.51 -0.89 -28.95
CA LYS A 65 -11.67 -1.12 -30.14
C LYS A 65 -11.83 -0.04 -31.24
N ARG A 66 -12.88 0.78 -31.17
CA ARG A 66 -13.14 1.87 -32.12
C ARG A 66 -13.69 3.08 -31.38
N VAL A 67 -13.05 4.23 -31.55
CA VAL A 67 -13.54 5.52 -31.06
C VAL A 67 -14.28 6.22 -32.20
N ARG A 68 -15.52 6.66 -31.97
CA ARG A 68 -16.26 7.50 -32.92
C ARG A 68 -16.11 8.96 -32.47
N PRO A 69 -15.60 9.87 -33.32
CA PRO A 69 -15.55 11.29 -32.98
C PRO A 69 -16.98 11.82 -32.80
N ARG A 70 -17.17 12.66 -31.77
CA ARG A 70 -18.46 13.32 -31.54
C ARG A 70 -18.64 14.41 -32.60
N ARG A 71 -19.76 14.35 -33.33
CA ARG A 71 -20.18 15.38 -34.31
C ARG A 71 -20.57 16.67 -33.61
#